data_AF-A0ABD5VXB2-F1
#
_entry.id   AF-A0ABD5VXB2-F1
#
_cell.length_a   1.000
_cell.length_b   1.000
_cell.length_c   1.000
_cell.angle_alpha   90.00
_cell.angle_beta   90.00
_cell.angle_gamma   90.00
#
_symmetry.space_group_name_H-M   'P 1'
#
loop_
_entity.id
_entity.type
_entity.pdbx_description
1 polymer ?
#
loop_
_entity_poly.entity_id
_entity_poly.type
_entity_poly.pdbx_seq_one_letter_code
_entity_poly.pdbx_strand_id
1 'polypeptide(L)'
;MTTAPETSLLVFAVSLLVGGFGIHVGSKLALKSREFSYSVVTALFGALAWGLVEILFSRIGIGGALSSVVAFLVWTWVIRSRYEVGWIRASVLALGAWLGAVFALVVLAVVGVGDLDALGVPGA
;
A
#
# COMPACT_ATOMS: atom_id res chain seq x y z
N MET A 1 -20.39 8.19 -18.00
CA MET A 1 -20.11 8.95 -16.77
C MET A 1 -20.39 8.02 -15.59
N THR A 2 -19.42 7.20 -15.20
CA THR A 2 -19.51 6.45 -13.93
C THR A 2 -19.34 7.46 -12.79
N THR A 3 -20.12 7.32 -11.74
CA THR A 3 -20.10 8.26 -10.62
C THR A 3 -18.77 8.14 -9.88
N ALA A 4 -18.22 9.27 -9.41
CA ALA A 4 -16.93 9.36 -8.72
C ALA A 4 -16.60 8.22 -7.73
N PRO A 5 -17.52 7.72 -6.87
CA PRO A 5 -17.21 6.63 -5.93
C PRO A 5 -16.91 5.27 -6.58
N GLU A 6 -17.51 4.98 -7.73
CA GLU A 6 -17.29 3.71 -8.46
C GLU A 6 -15.84 3.64 -8.96
N THR A 7 -15.34 4.75 -9.49
CA THR A 7 -13.96 4.90 -9.94
C THR A 7 -12.98 4.78 -8.77
N SER A 8 -13.27 5.40 -7.62
CA SER A 8 -12.41 5.28 -6.43
C SER A 8 -12.34 3.84 -5.89
N LEU A 9 -13.46 3.11 -5.90
CA LEU A 9 -13.48 1.71 -5.47
C LEU A 9 -12.69 0.82 -6.43
N LEU A 10 -12.82 1.04 -7.74
CA LEU A 10 -12.06 0.33 -8.76
C LEU A 10 -10.55 0.57 -8.60
N VAL A 11 -10.14 1.83 -8.49
CA VAL A 11 -8.75 2.22 -8.30
C VAL A 11 -8.17 1.59 -7.03
N PHE A 12 -8.93 1.65 -5.93
CA PHE A 12 -8.54 1.00 -4.68
C PHE A 12 -8.39 -0.52 -4.85
N ALA A 13 -9.36 -1.19 -5.46
CA ALA A 13 -9.34 -2.64 -5.63
C ALA A 13 -8.17 -3.10 -6.51
N VAL A 14 -7.91 -2.42 -7.63
CA VAL A 14 -6.79 -2.72 -8.52
C VAL A 14 -5.46 -2.49 -7.81
N SER A 15 -5.30 -1.35 -7.15
CA SER A 15 -4.09 -1.02 -6.39
C SER A 15 -3.83 -2.03 -5.28
N LEU A 16 -4.89 -2.46 -4.59
CA LEU A 16 -4.84 -3.48 -3.55
C LEU A 16 -4.38 -4.84 -4.10
N LEU A 17 -4.90 -5.27 -5.25
CA LEU A 17 -4.51 -6.52 -5.90
C LEU A 17 -3.06 -6.50 -6.37
N VAL A 18 -2.61 -5.40 -6.97
CA VAL A 18 -1.22 -5.26 -7.43
C VAL A 18 -0.25 -5.14 -6.25
N GLY A 19 -0.61 -4.39 -5.21
CA GLY A 19 0.16 -4.36 -3.96
C GLY A 19 0.24 -5.74 -3.29
N GLY A 20 -0.88 -6.46 -3.25
CA GLY A 20 -0.96 -7.85 -2.79
C GLY A 20 -0.08 -8.80 -3.61
N PHE A 21 -0.01 -8.59 -4.93
CA PHE A 21 0.90 -9.32 -5.81
C PHE A 21 2.37 -9.05 -5.51
N GLY A 22 2.72 -7.78 -5.27
CA GLY A 22 4.06 -7.39 -4.82
C GLY A 22 4.47 -8.13 -3.53
N ILE A 23 3.57 -8.20 -2.54
CA ILE A 23 3.78 -8.97 -1.31
C ILE A 23 3.92 -10.46 -1.60
N HIS A 24 3.04 -11.03 -2.43
CA HIS A 24 3.03 -12.47 -2.71
C HIS A 24 4.35 -12.92 -3.34
N VAL A 25 4.82 -12.19 -4.37
CA VAL A 25 6.12 -12.44 -5.00
C VAL A 25 7.27 -12.21 -4.02
N GLY A 26 7.26 -11.08 -3.29
CA GLY A 26 8.28 -10.76 -2.30
C GLY A 26 8.39 -11.81 -1.18
N SER A 27 7.25 -12.37 -0.76
CA SER A 27 7.20 -13.40 0.28
C SER A 27 7.87 -14.71 -0.13
N LYS A 28 7.82 -15.05 -1.43
CA LYS A 28 8.53 -16.21 -1.99
C LYS A 28 10.05 -16.00 -1.92
N LEU A 29 10.52 -14.82 -2.31
CA LEU A 29 11.93 -14.45 -2.21
C LEU A 29 12.44 -14.42 -0.76
N ALA A 30 11.57 -14.08 0.19
CA ALA A 30 11.88 -14.07 1.62
C ALA A 30 11.76 -15.44 2.31
N LEU A 31 11.54 -16.54 1.56
CA LEU A 31 11.31 -17.90 2.08
C LEU A 31 10.16 -17.98 3.10
N LYS A 32 9.14 -17.12 2.93
CA LYS A 32 7.96 -16.99 3.80
C LYS A 32 6.68 -16.94 2.97
N SER A 33 6.65 -17.74 1.91
CA SER A 33 5.53 -17.81 0.97
C SER A 33 4.22 -18.12 1.70
N ARG A 34 3.16 -17.40 1.30
CA ARG A 34 1.78 -17.61 1.73
C ARG A 34 0.88 -17.55 0.50
N GLU A 35 -0.37 -17.99 0.67
CA GLU A 35 -1.39 -17.85 -0.37
C GLU A 35 -1.55 -16.40 -0.83
N PHE A 36 -1.93 -16.21 -2.10
CA PHE A 36 -2.15 -14.88 -2.66
C PHE A 36 -3.21 -14.10 -1.87
N SER A 37 -4.30 -14.76 -1.45
CA SER A 37 -5.34 -14.16 -0.60
C SER A 37 -4.78 -13.59 0.71
N TYR A 38 -3.85 -14.28 1.36
CA TYR A 38 -3.17 -13.78 2.56
C TYR A 38 -2.37 -12.51 2.28
N SER A 39 -1.77 -12.41 1.09
CA SER A 39 -1.00 -11.25 0.65
C SER A 39 -1.90 -10.05 0.38
N VAL A 40 -3.04 -10.25 -0.29
CA VAL A 40 -4.07 -9.22 -0.52
C VAL A 40 -4.63 -8.68 0.80
N VAL A 41 -4.96 -9.57 1.75
CA VAL A 41 -5.41 -9.14 3.10
C VAL A 41 -4.32 -8.36 3.83
N THR A 42 -3.04 -8.72 3.63
CA THR A 42 -1.93 -7.95 4.20
C THR A 42 -1.85 -6.56 3.57
N ALA A 43 -1.96 -6.45 2.24
CA ALA A 43 -2.01 -5.16 1.56
C ALA A 43 -3.20 -4.30 2.05
N LEU A 44 -4.33 -4.93 2.38
CA LEU A 44 -5.50 -4.22 2.93
C LEU A 44 -5.17 -3.63 4.30
N PHE A 45 -4.54 -4.39 5.20
CA PHE A 45 -4.07 -3.85 6.47
C PHE A 45 -3.04 -2.74 6.28
N GLY A 46 -2.22 -2.80 5.24
CA GLY A 46 -1.30 -1.74 4.87
C GLY A 46 -2.00 -0.45 4.47
N ALA A 47 -2.97 -0.53 3.57
CA ALA A 47 -3.76 0.62 3.16
C ALA A 47 -4.51 1.25 4.34
N LEU A 48 -5.09 0.42 5.22
CA LEU A 48 -5.76 0.91 6.44
C LEU A 48 -4.79 1.56 7.41
N ALA A 49 -3.63 0.94 7.65
CA ALA A 49 -2.60 1.50 8.52
C ALA A 49 -2.07 2.83 7.99
N TRP A 50 -1.87 2.92 6.67
CA TRP A 50 -1.44 4.13 6.00
C TRP A 50 -2.46 5.26 6.16
N GLY A 51 -3.72 5.01 5.78
CA GLY A 51 -4.80 5.99 5.90
C GLY A 51 -5.02 6.43 7.36
N LEU A 52 -4.88 5.50 8.32
CA LEU A 52 -4.95 5.85 9.75
C LEU A 52 -3.85 6.84 10.15
N VAL A 53 -2.61 6.63 9.69
CA VAL A 53 -1.51 7.56 9.98
C VAL A 53 -1.79 8.93 9.38
N GLU A 54 -2.23 9.01 8.13
CA GLU A 54 -2.56 10.29 7.48
C GLU A 54 -3.70 11.02 8.21
N ILE A 55 -4.76 10.31 8.62
CA ILE A 55 -5.87 10.88 9.39
C ILE A 55 -5.40 11.39 10.76
N LEU A 56 -4.52 10.66 11.45
CA LEU A 56 -4.02 11.09 12.76
C LEU A 56 -3.08 12.28 12.64
N PHE A 57 -2.19 12.27 11.65
CA PHE A 57 -1.18 13.31 11.46
C PHE A 57 -1.79 14.62 10.92
N SER A 58 -2.78 14.54 10.03
CA SER A 58 -3.51 15.72 9.56
C SER A 58 -4.20 16.48 10.70
N ARG A 59 -4.68 15.80 11.75
CA ARG A 59 -5.29 16.45 12.93
C ARG A 59 -4.31 17.32 13.72
N ILE A 60 -3.02 17.03 13.66
CA ILE A 60 -1.96 17.77 14.34
C ILE A 60 -1.16 18.66 13.37
N GLY A 61 -1.64 18.83 12.13
CA GLY A 61 -1.02 19.68 11.11
C GLY A 61 0.27 19.10 10.52
N ILE A 62 0.52 17.79 10.67
CA ILE A 62 1.66 17.12 10.07
C ILE A 62 1.22 16.42 8.79
N GLY A 63 1.93 16.65 7.69
CA GLY A 63 1.62 16.04 6.39
C GLY A 63 2.87 15.78 5.55
N GLY A 64 2.63 15.48 4.28
CA GLY A 64 3.67 15.30 3.26
C GLY A 64 4.64 14.15 3.57
N ALA A 65 5.94 14.43 3.42
CA ALA A 65 6.97 13.39 3.53
C ALA A 65 7.05 12.76 4.93
N LEU A 66 6.83 13.53 6.01
CA LEU A 66 6.95 13.02 7.36
C LEU A 66 5.82 12.02 7.69
N SER A 67 4.57 12.34 7.33
CA SER A 67 3.46 11.39 7.50
C SER A 67 3.67 10.13 6.67
N SER A 68 4.20 10.27 5.44
CA SER A 68 4.50 9.14 4.56
C SER A 68 5.58 8.22 5.12
N VAL A 69 6.65 8.77 5.71
CA VAL A 69 7.70 7.97 6.36
C VAL A 69 7.14 7.20 7.56
N VAL A 70 6.33 7.86 8.40
CA VAL A 70 5.69 7.19 9.55
C VAL A 70 4.73 6.11 9.07
N ALA A 71 3.91 6.39 8.06
CA ALA A 71 2.99 5.42 7.46
C ALA A 71 3.74 4.20 6.92
N PHE A 72 4.87 4.41 6.24
CA PHE A 72 5.72 3.34 5.74
C PHE A 72 6.34 2.49 6.87
N LEU A 73 6.74 3.11 7.99
CA LEU A 73 7.24 2.40 9.17
C LEU A 73 6.13 1.56 9.83
N VAL A 74 4.93 2.12 9.99
CA VAL A 74 3.77 1.40 10.53
C VAL A 74 3.40 0.24 9.60
N TRP A 75 3.39 0.46 8.29
CA TRP A 75 3.15 -0.58 7.30
C TRP A 75 4.19 -1.71 7.37
N THR A 76 5.46 -1.36 7.47
CA THR A 76 6.55 -2.33 7.66
C THR A 76 6.34 -3.15 8.93
N TRP A 77 5.90 -2.51 10.02
CA TRP A 77 5.56 -3.21 11.26
C TRP A 77 4.36 -4.16 11.11
N VAL A 78 3.33 -3.79 10.34
CA VAL A 78 2.20 -4.68 10.02
C VAL A 78 2.67 -5.93 9.29
N ILE A 79 3.50 -5.78 8.23
CA ILE A 79 4.06 -6.94 7.51
C ILE A 79 4.91 -7.79 8.43
N ARG A 80 5.77 -7.16 9.23
CA ARG A 80 6.64 -7.86 10.19
C ARG A 80 5.83 -8.78 11.09
N SER A 81 4.72 -8.26 11.64
CA SER A 81 3.82 -8.99 12.53
C SER A 81 3.05 -10.09 11.81
N ARG A 82 2.61 -9.86 10.56
CA ARG A 82 1.87 -10.84 9.75
C ARG A 82 2.74 -12.00 9.28
N TYR A 83 3.95 -11.71 8.78
CA TYR A 83 4.84 -12.71 8.18
C TYR A 83 5.86 -13.29 9.16
N GLU A 84 5.92 -12.79 10.40
CA GLU A 84 6.87 -13.22 11.43
C GLU A 84 8.32 -13.21 10.92
N VAL A 85 8.72 -12.06 10.38
CA VAL A 85 10.03 -11.84 9.77
C VAL A 85 10.83 -10.77 10.53
N GLY A 86 12.13 -10.70 10.28
CA GLY A 86 12.95 -9.57 10.73
C GLY A 86 12.61 -8.28 9.98
N TRP A 87 12.99 -7.14 10.55
CA TRP A 87 12.72 -5.81 9.99
C TRP A 87 13.20 -5.65 8.54
N ILE A 88 14.42 -6.10 8.22
CA ILE A 88 14.96 -5.99 6.85
C ILE A 88 14.07 -6.71 5.83
N ARG A 89 13.67 -7.95 6.12
CA ARG A 89 12.77 -8.71 5.22
C ARG A 89 11.40 -8.06 5.13
N ALA A 90 10.87 -7.56 6.25
CA ALA A 90 9.60 -6.83 6.26
C ALA A 90 9.67 -5.58 5.38
N SER A 91 10.75 -4.80 5.44
CA SER A 91 10.95 -3.60 4.62
C SER A 91 11.01 -3.93 3.12
N VAL A 92 11.67 -5.02 2.73
CA VAL A 92 11.70 -5.46 1.33
C VAL A 92 10.30 -5.82 0.82
N LEU A 93 9.53 -6.57 1.62
CA LEU A 93 8.13 -6.88 1.29
C LEU A 93 7.27 -5.61 1.23
N ALA A 94 7.45 -4.70 2.20
CA ALA A 94 6.70 -3.46 2.29
C ALA A 94 6.95 -2.56 1.08
N LEU A 95 8.21 -2.45 0.67
CA LEU A 95 8.63 -1.69 -0.50
C LEU A 95 8.09 -2.31 -1.78
N GLY A 96 8.16 -3.62 -1.95
CA GLY A 96 7.61 -4.31 -3.12
C GLY A 96 6.10 -4.11 -3.25
N ALA A 97 5.37 -4.16 -2.14
CA ALA A 97 3.94 -3.87 -2.10
C ALA A 97 3.62 -2.43 -2.48
N TRP A 98 4.35 -1.48 -1.87
CA TRP A 98 4.16 -0.06 -2.09
C TRP A 98 4.47 0.33 -3.54
N LEU A 99 5.59 -0.15 -4.11
CA LEU A 99 5.92 0.04 -5.51
C LEU A 99 4.87 -0.57 -6.44
N GLY A 100 4.31 -1.74 -6.09
CA GLY A 100 3.20 -2.34 -6.82
C GLY A 100 1.95 -1.45 -6.83
N ALA A 101 1.58 -0.90 -5.67
CA ALA A 101 0.46 0.02 -5.57
C ALA A 101 0.70 1.30 -6.39
N VAL A 102 1.87 1.93 -6.26
CA VAL A 102 2.25 3.12 -7.05
C VAL A 102 2.21 2.82 -8.55
N PHE A 103 2.75 1.67 -8.97
CA PHE A 103 2.69 1.23 -10.37
C PHE A 103 1.25 1.11 -10.87
N ALA A 104 0.36 0.51 -10.07
CA ALA A 104 -1.06 0.40 -10.42
C ALA A 104 -1.72 1.76 -10.59
N LEU A 105 -1.47 2.69 -9.67
CA LEU A 105 -1.98 4.06 -9.75
C LEU A 105 -1.49 4.77 -11.02
N VAL A 106 -0.20 4.65 -11.34
CA VAL A 106 0.37 5.23 -12.56
C VAL A 106 -0.27 4.65 -13.82
N VAL A 107 -0.43 3.32 -13.91
CA VAL A 107 -1.07 2.68 -15.06
C VAL A 107 -2.52 3.13 -15.21
N LEU A 108 -3.26 3.19 -14.11
CA LEU A 108 -4.67 3.64 -14.11
C LEU A 108 -4.80 5.10 -14.53
N ALA A 109 -3.93 5.98 -14.01
CA ALA A 109 -3.89 7.39 -14.41
C ALA A 109 -3.57 7.56 -15.90
N VAL A 110 -2.62 6.78 -16.45
CA VAL A 110 -2.25 6.81 -17.88
C VAL A 110 -3.42 6.41 -18.78
N VAL A 111 -4.29 5.49 -18.34
CA VAL A 111 -5.48 5.08 -19.10
C VAL A 111 -6.72 5.94 -18.80
N GLY A 112 -6.57 7.05 -18.06
CA GLY A 112 -7.64 8.01 -17.76
C GLY A 112 -8.59 7.56 -16.65
N VAL A 113 -8.15 6.67 -15.76
CA VAL A 113 -8.93 6.13 -14.64
C VAL A 113 -8.34 6.60 -13.31
N GLY A 114 -8.92 7.65 -12.73
CA GLY A 114 -8.48 8.23 -11.46
C GLY A 114 -7.22 9.10 -11.58
N ASP A 115 -6.76 9.63 -10.44
CA ASP A 115 -5.60 10.51 -10.32
C ASP A 115 -4.53 9.92 -9.39
N LEU A 116 -3.30 10.46 -9.49
CA LEU A 116 -2.16 10.05 -8.67
C LEU A 116 -2.25 10.49 -7.20
N ASP A 117 -3.24 11.31 -6.85
CA ASP A 117 -3.51 11.77 -5.48
C ASP A 117 -3.98 10.64 -4.54
N ALA A 118 -4.12 9.42 -5.03
CA ALA A 118 -4.52 8.27 -4.24
C ALA A 118 -3.39 7.78 -3.31
N LEU A 119 -3.62 7.95 -2.01
CA LEU A 119 -3.07 7.21 -0.85
C LEU A 119 -1.64 6.66 -1.01
N GLY A 120 -0.68 7.40 -0.44
CA GLY A 120 0.65 6.88 -0.12
C GLY A 120 1.77 7.17 -1.11
N VAL A 121 1.56 8.07 -2.05
CA VAL A 121 2.65 8.69 -2.82
C VAL A 121 3.26 9.83 -1.98
N PRO A 122 4.57 9.78 -1.61
CA PRO A 122 5.19 10.83 -0.83
C PRO A 122 5.13 12.18 -1.56
N GLY A 123 4.43 13.16 -0.97
CA GLY A 123 4.40 14.53 -1.47
C GLY A 123 3.46 14.78 -2.66
N ALA A 124 2.58 13.83 -2.99
CA ALA A 124 1.37 14.13 -3.76
C ALA A 124 0.41 14.99 -2.93
#